data_AF-A0A7Y2JUH5-F1
#
_entry.id   AF-A0A7Y2JUH5-F1
#
_cell.length_a   1.000
_cell.length_b   1.000
_cell.length_c   1.000
_cell.angle_alpha   90.00
_cell.angle_beta   90.00
_cell.angle_gamma   90.00
#
_symmetry.space_group_name_H-M   'P 1'
#
loop_
_entity.id
_entity.type
_entity.pdbx_description
1 polymer ?
#
loop_
_entity_poly.entity_id
_entity_poly.type
_entity_poly.pdbx_seq_one_letter_code
_entity_poly.pdbx_strand_id
1 'polypeptide(L)'
;MPETQRDASIVGRGNAEGASLFRQWFEELSQVAEENRGAAYVFVMGSMTELLRVFDLPVVFPEINSLQTAVRRVAHEYLDEAEDYGFSPDICGYVKADVAVQLRRGQHPMGRIPK
;
A
#
# COMPACT_ATOMS: atom_id res chain seq x y z
N MET A 1 -7.65 -36.61 -29.47
CA MET A 1 -7.83 -35.60 -28.40
C MET A 1 -7.08 -34.35 -28.85
N PRO A 2 -7.74 -33.19 -28.96
CA PRO A 2 -7.06 -31.97 -29.38
C PRO A 2 -6.11 -31.53 -28.25
N GLU A 3 -4.86 -31.24 -28.59
CA GLU A 3 -3.87 -30.70 -27.65
C GLU A 3 -4.32 -29.30 -27.22
N THR A 4 -4.54 -29.11 -25.92
CA THR A 4 -4.76 -27.79 -25.34
C THR A 4 -3.48 -26.97 -25.50
N GLN A 5 -3.48 -26.05 -26.46
CA GLN A 5 -2.43 -25.06 -26.63
C GLN A 5 -2.29 -24.28 -25.31
N ARG A 6 -1.17 -24.43 -24.60
CA ARG A 6 -0.89 -23.66 -23.39
C ARG A 6 -0.64 -22.22 -23.79
N ASP A 7 -1.62 -21.35 -23.54
CA ASP A 7 -1.49 -19.92 -23.77
C ASP A 7 -0.42 -19.34 -22.84
N ALA A 8 0.72 -19.00 -23.43
CA ALA A 8 1.86 -18.41 -22.72
C ALA A 8 1.51 -17.05 -22.08
N SER A 9 0.38 -16.43 -22.46
CA SER A 9 -0.10 -15.16 -21.92
C SER A 9 -0.52 -15.22 -20.44
N ILE A 10 -0.81 -16.41 -19.90
CA ILE A 10 -1.31 -16.55 -18.53
C ILE A 10 -0.18 -16.47 -17.49
N VAL A 11 1.03 -16.95 -17.85
CA VAL A 11 2.17 -16.97 -16.93
C VAL A 11 2.74 -15.56 -16.79
N GLY A 12 2.72 -15.02 -15.58
CA GLY A 12 3.19 -13.66 -15.28
C GLY A 12 2.11 -12.58 -15.38
N ARG A 13 0.91 -12.90 -15.90
CA ARG A 13 -0.21 -11.95 -15.99
C ARG A 13 -0.56 -11.33 -14.65
N GLY A 14 -0.68 -12.14 -13.60
CA GLY A 14 -1.02 -11.65 -12.26
C GLY A 14 0.00 -10.64 -11.70
N ASN A 15 1.29 -10.84 -11.99
CA ASN A 15 2.33 -9.88 -11.61
C ASN A 15 2.21 -8.58 -12.43
N ALA A 16 2.02 -8.69 -13.75
CA ALA A 16 1.91 -7.53 -14.63
C ALA A 16 0.67 -6.68 -14.35
N GLU A 17 -0.52 -7.31 -14.32
CA GLU A 17 -1.79 -6.65 -14.03
C GLU A 17 -1.84 -6.14 -12.59
N GLY A 18 -1.43 -6.97 -11.62
CA GLY A 18 -1.38 -6.58 -10.22
C GLY A 18 -0.48 -5.37 -9.99
N ALA A 19 0.72 -5.35 -10.59
CA ALA A 19 1.61 -4.20 -10.51
C ALA A 19 1.00 -2.94 -11.18
N SER A 20 0.21 -3.10 -12.24
CA SER A 20 -0.52 -2.00 -12.86
C SER A 20 -1.58 -1.42 -11.92
N LEU A 21 -2.38 -2.29 -11.29
CA LEU A 21 -3.42 -1.87 -10.34
C LEU A 21 -2.82 -1.19 -9.11
N PHE A 22 -1.70 -1.70 -8.57
CA PHE A 22 -1.00 -1.02 -7.48
C PHE A 22 -0.53 0.37 -7.88
N ARG A 23 0.11 0.52 -9.04
CA ARG A 23 0.58 1.84 -9.51
C ARG A 23 -0.57 2.84 -9.64
N GLN A 24 -1.67 2.42 -10.26
CA GLN A 24 -2.86 3.27 -10.40
C GLN A 24 -3.38 3.70 -9.03
N TRP A 25 -3.53 2.77 -8.08
CA TRP A 25 -4.01 3.10 -6.75
C TRP A 25 -3.08 4.06 -5.99
N PHE A 26 -1.76 3.90 -6.07
CA PHE A 26 -0.81 4.85 -5.46
C PHE A 26 -0.82 6.23 -6.11
N GLU A 27 -1.07 6.30 -7.42
CA GLU A 27 -1.25 7.57 -8.14
C GLU A 27 -2.51 8.30 -7.65
N GLU A 28 -3.64 7.58 -7.52
CA GLU A 28 -4.88 8.10 -6.94
C GLU A 28 -4.67 8.63 -5.51
N LEU A 29 -3.94 7.89 -4.66
CA LEU A 29 -3.60 8.35 -3.30
C LEU A 29 -2.74 9.61 -3.30
N SER A 30 -1.75 9.68 -4.21
CA SER A 30 -0.87 10.84 -4.32
C SER A 30 -1.65 12.09 -4.73
N GLN A 31 -2.58 11.96 -5.68
CA GLN A 31 -3.48 13.03 -6.07
C GLN A 31 -4.35 13.50 -4.89
N VAL A 32 -4.95 12.57 -4.14
CA VAL A 32 -5.75 12.91 -2.94
C VAL A 32 -4.91 13.68 -1.91
N ALA A 33 -3.66 13.27 -1.71
CA ALA A 33 -2.73 13.95 -0.80
C ALA A 33 -2.36 15.36 -1.29
N GLU A 34 -2.14 15.55 -2.59
CA GLU A 34 -1.86 16.86 -3.21
C GLU A 34 -3.05 17.82 -3.12
N GLU A 35 -4.27 17.29 -3.30
CA GLU A 35 -5.52 18.02 -3.13
C GLU A 35 -5.84 18.34 -1.65
N ASN A 36 -4.99 17.90 -0.70
CA ASN A 36 -5.21 18.00 0.74
C ASN A 36 -6.56 17.41 1.19
N ARG A 37 -7.04 16.39 0.49
CA ARG A 37 -8.22 15.60 0.88
C ARG A 37 -7.80 14.48 1.81
N GLY A 38 -8.69 14.13 2.74
CA GLY A 38 -8.48 12.99 3.62
C GLY A 38 -8.80 11.66 2.95
N ALA A 39 -8.30 10.58 3.52
CA ALA A 39 -8.66 9.22 3.11
C ALA A 39 -9.08 8.35 4.30
N ALA A 40 -9.90 7.34 4.03
CA ALA A 40 -10.28 6.35 5.02
C ALA A 40 -9.15 5.32 5.17
N TYR A 41 -8.53 5.28 6.35
CA TYR A 41 -7.55 4.26 6.71
C TYR A 41 -8.26 2.99 7.14
N VAL A 42 -8.16 1.97 6.29
CA VAL A 42 -8.86 0.70 6.48
C VAL A 42 -7.85 -0.38 6.86
N PHE A 43 -7.82 -0.68 8.16
CA PHE A 43 -7.04 -1.77 8.71
C PHE A 43 -7.74 -3.12 8.46
N VAL A 44 -6.97 -4.21 8.51
CA VAL A 44 -7.45 -5.59 8.28
C VAL A 44 -7.96 -5.78 6.84
N MET A 45 -7.03 -5.94 5.90
CA MET A 45 -7.29 -6.33 4.50
C MET A 45 -8.47 -5.62 3.81
N GLY A 46 -8.69 -4.32 4.06
CA GLY A 46 -9.72 -3.55 3.38
C GLY A 46 -11.16 -3.77 3.89
N SER A 47 -11.34 -4.03 5.19
CA SER A 47 -12.67 -4.07 5.81
C SER A 47 -13.58 -2.89 5.41
N MET A 48 -14.80 -3.18 4.93
CA MET A 48 -15.79 -2.17 4.50
C MET A 48 -15.37 -1.31 3.29
N THR A 49 -14.37 -1.72 2.50
CA THR A 49 -13.91 -0.95 1.33
C THR A 49 -15.03 -0.65 0.34
N GLU A 50 -15.91 -1.61 0.07
CA GLU A 50 -17.03 -1.44 -0.86
C GLU A 50 -17.99 -0.34 -0.39
N LEU A 51 -18.26 -0.29 0.92
CA LEU A 51 -19.12 0.75 1.51
C LEU A 51 -18.46 2.12 1.44
N LEU A 52 -17.15 2.22 1.62
CA LEU A 52 -16.45 3.51 1.54
C LEU A 52 -16.37 4.02 0.10
N ARG A 53 -16.06 3.12 -0.84
CA ARG A 53 -15.91 3.46 -2.26
C ARG A 53 -17.21 3.89 -2.94
N VAL A 54 -18.37 3.39 -2.50
CA VAL A 54 -19.67 3.85 -3.05
C VAL A 54 -19.99 5.32 -2.73
N PHE A 55 -19.33 5.89 -1.73
CA PHE A 55 -19.41 7.30 -1.36
C PHE A 55 -18.19 8.11 -1.84
N ASP A 56 -17.43 7.58 -2.80
CA ASP A 56 -16.25 8.23 -3.37
C ASP A 56 -15.16 8.59 -2.32
N LEU A 57 -15.12 7.85 -1.21
CA LEU A 57 -14.08 8.00 -0.20
C LEU A 57 -12.80 7.30 -0.67
N PRO A 58 -11.67 8.00 -0.77
CA PRO A 58 -10.38 7.36 -1.00
C PRO A 58 -10.06 6.41 0.15
N VAL A 59 -9.47 5.26 -0.17
CA VAL A 59 -9.15 4.22 0.83
C VAL A 59 -7.66 3.94 0.84
N VAL A 60 -7.07 4.04 2.03
CA VAL A 60 -5.68 3.67 2.32
C VAL A 60 -5.66 2.29 2.98
N PHE A 61 -4.74 1.44 2.53
CA PHE A 61 -4.48 0.11 3.10
C PHE A 61 -3.09 0.08 3.74
N PRO A 62 -2.97 0.35 5.05
CA PRO A 62 -1.69 0.43 5.77
C PRO A 62 -0.81 -0.82 5.61
N GLU A 63 -1.42 -2.00 5.61
CA GLU A 63 -0.73 -3.29 5.42
C GLU A 63 -0.08 -3.37 4.03
N ILE A 64 -0.79 -2.94 2.98
CA ILE A 64 -0.26 -2.93 1.61
C ILE A 64 0.84 -1.89 1.46
N ASN A 65 0.66 -0.68 1.99
CA ASN A 65 1.70 0.36 1.97
C ASN A 65 2.98 -0.16 2.64
N SER A 66 2.84 -0.71 3.84
CA SER A 66 3.97 -1.29 4.58
C SER A 66 4.65 -2.42 3.81
N LEU A 67 3.89 -3.34 3.22
CA LEU A 67 4.42 -4.40 2.36
C LEU A 67 5.22 -3.86 1.18
N GLN A 68 4.77 -2.77 0.56
CA GLN A 68 5.47 -2.17 -0.59
C GLN A 68 6.83 -1.57 -0.20
N THR A 69 7.04 -1.14 1.05
CA THR A 69 8.37 -0.77 1.54
C THR A 69 9.33 -1.98 1.55
N ALA A 70 8.83 -3.16 1.91
CA ALA A 70 9.61 -4.40 1.94
C ALA A 70 9.89 -4.92 0.53
N VAL A 71 8.90 -4.93 -0.36
CA VAL A 71 9.06 -5.29 -1.79
C VAL A 71 10.13 -4.42 -2.45
N ARG A 72 10.20 -3.14 -2.08
CA ARG A 72 11.20 -2.19 -2.58
C ARG A 72 12.52 -2.17 -1.81
N ARG A 73 12.67 -3.05 -0.80
CA ARG A 73 13.89 -3.22 0.02
C ARG A 73 14.29 -1.97 0.82
N VAL A 74 13.33 -1.13 1.18
CA VAL A 74 13.55 0.07 2.02
C VAL A 74 12.87 -0.02 3.39
N ALA A 75 12.21 -1.14 3.71
CA ALA A 75 11.48 -1.31 4.98
C ALA A 75 12.32 -1.01 6.23
N HIS A 76 13.60 -1.42 6.26
CA HIS A 76 14.49 -1.21 7.40
C HIS A 76 14.53 0.26 7.86
N GLU A 77 14.64 1.21 6.93
CA GLU A 77 14.63 2.65 7.26
C GLU A 77 13.34 3.09 7.97
N TYR A 78 12.21 2.49 7.63
CA TYR A 78 10.91 2.78 8.24
C TYR A 78 10.75 2.09 9.60
N LEU A 79 11.28 0.88 9.74
CA LEU A 79 11.25 0.16 11.01
C LEU A 79 12.12 0.87 12.05
N ASP A 80 13.35 1.22 11.68
CA ASP A 80 14.31 1.90 12.54
C ASP A 80 13.74 3.24 13.04
N GLU A 81 13.14 4.05 12.15
CA GLU A 81 12.54 5.34 12.54
C GLU A 81 11.37 5.17 13.52
N ALA A 82 10.55 4.13 13.36
CA ALA A 82 9.45 3.86 14.30
C ALA A 82 9.97 3.36 15.66
N GLU A 83 11.04 2.57 15.67
CA GLU A 83 11.69 2.10 16.90
C GLU A 83 12.38 3.25 17.64
N ASP A 84 13.08 4.12 16.92
CA ASP A 84 13.66 5.36 17.45
C ASP A 84 12.59 6.31 18.01
N TYR A 85 11.41 6.34 17.39
CA TYR A 85 10.25 7.08 17.91
C TYR A 85 9.69 6.47 19.21
N GLY A 86 9.97 5.19 19.50
CA GLY A 86 9.63 4.52 20.75
C GLY A 86 8.72 3.29 20.62
N PHE A 87 8.47 2.80 19.39
CA PHE A 87 7.74 1.53 19.21
C PHE A 87 8.64 0.33 19.52
N SER A 88 8.09 -0.68 20.19
CA SER A 88 8.84 -1.89 20.53
C SER A 88 9.30 -2.64 19.26
N PRO A 89 10.54 -3.17 19.22
CA PRO A 89 10.97 -4.01 18.11
C PRO A 89 10.10 -5.28 17.97
N ASP A 90 9.42 -5.71 19.04
CA ASP A 90 8.63 -6.95 19.10
C ASP A 90 7.20 -6.84 18.53
N ILE A 91 6.77 -5.66 18.08
CA ILE A 91 5.44 -5.51 17.46
C ILE A 91 5.50 -5.71 15.94
N CYS A 92 4.33 -5.86 15.31
CA CYS A 92 4.22 -6.10 13.87
C CYS A 92 4.95 -5.03 13.04
N GLY A 93 5.78 -5.49 12.08
CA GLY A 93 6.50 -4.61 11.16
C GLY A 93 5.60 -3.72 10.31
N TYR A 94 4.37 -4.16 9.99
CA TYR A 94 3.41 -3.30 9.27
C TYR A 94 2.99 -2.09 10.10
N VAL A 95 2.79 -2.28 11.41
CA VAL A 95 2.43 -1.16 12.29
C VAL A 95 3.59 -0.17 12.35
N LYS A 96 4.82 -0.66 12.55
CA LYS A 96 6.02 0.18 12.58
C LYS A 96 6.24 0.93 11.27
N ALA A 97 6.18 0.24 10.14
CA ALA A 97 6.40 0.87 8.84
C ALA A 97 5.34 1.92 8.51
N ASP A 98 4.06 1.66 8.80
CA ASP A 98 2.99 2.65 8.60
C ASP A 98 3.13 3.87 9.51
N VAL A 99 3.51 3.68 10.79
CA VAL A 99 3.83 4.79 11.70
C VAL A 99 4.92 5.68 11.11
N ALA A 100 6.02 5.10 10.61
CA ALA A 100 7.08 5.86 9.99
C ALA A 100 6.62 6.60 8.72
N VAL A 101 5.71 6.02 7.91
CA VAL A 101 5.07 6.74 6.80
C VAL A 101 4.34 7.99 7.30
N GLN A 102 3.62 7.90 8.43
CA GLN A 102 2.93 9.05 9.03
C GLN A 102 3.90 10.09 9.58
N LEU A 103 4.98 9.67 10.26
CA LEU A 103 6.04 10.56 10.75
C LEU A 103 6.70 11.32 9.60
N ARG A 104 6.91 10.65 8.46
CA ARG A 104 7.39 11.23 7.20
C ARG A 104 6.34 12.05 6.44
N ARG A 105 5.19 12.35 7.05
CA ARG A 105 4.09 13.14 6.44
C ARG A 105 3.55 12.54 5.14
N GLY A 106 3.45 11.21 5.11
CA GLY A 106 2.92 10.43 4.00
C GLY A 106 3.94 10.11 2.90
N GLN A 107 5.22 10.43 3.06
CA GLN A 107 6.22 10.11 2.04
C GLN A 107 6.47 8.60 1.96
N HIS A 108 6.20 8.03 0.79
CA HIS A 108 6.30 6.60 0.53
C HIS A 108 7.01 6.35 -0.82
N PRO A 109 7.73 5.22 -1.02
CA PRO A 109 8.48 5.00 -2.26
C PRO A 109 7.61 4.86 -3.51
N MET A 110 6.31 4.65 -3.34
CA MET A 110 5.33 4.59 -4.43
C MET A 110 4.60 5.92 -4.69
N GLY A 111 4.77 6.94 -3.85
CA GLY A 111 4.01 8.19 -3.93
C GLY A 111 3.79 8.85 -2.58
N ARG A 112 2.73 9.65 -2.46
CA ARG A 112 2.37 10.29 -1.19
C ARG A 112 1.06 9.74 -0.65
N ILE A 113 1.08 9.23 0.58
CA ILE A 113 -0.11 8.74 1.26
C ILE A 113 -0.85 9.94 1.88
N PRO A 114 -2.16 10.09 1.63
CA PRO A 114 -2.97 11.17 2.21
C PRO A 114 -3.12 11.00 3.72
N LYS A 115 -3.43 12.11 4.41
CA LYS A 115 -3.68 12.11 5.86
C LYS A 115 -5.02 11.49 6.21
#